data_AF-A0A7W4JUZ9-F1
#
_entry.id   AF-A0A7W4JUZ9-F1
#
_cell.length_a   1.000
_cell.length_b   1.000
_cell.length_c   1.000
_cell.angle_alpha   90.00
_cell.angle_beta   90.00
_cell.angle_gamma   90.00
#
_symmetry.space_group_name_H-M   'P 1'
#
loop_
_entity.id
_entity.type
_entity.pdbx_description
1 polymer ?
#
loop_
_entity_poly.entity_id
_entity_poly.type
_entity_poly.pdbx_seq_one_letter_code
_entity_poly.pdbx_strand_id
1 'polypeptide(L)'
;MSTSGTASWNPGTADIINGALRLIGAIASGETPPANEFHDALAALNGLIKAWQVSGVHVWTQTEATLFLQPGQGQYAIGGASADHAAESCVVTRSGAAVAAGASVLPVASAAGLAVGGCIGVALDGGPVFWSGIVAIAGAAVTLAGGLPSPAGAGALVVSYAAPFARPLRVTGARAVDLDTGVETPLIPMSRLDYANLSGKTVQNGPPSQYFYDPQLGAGVLSLFPAPSDGLTAVKFTCQRPLQDVDTAAHTADVPQEWVSALRFALAVELAPEYDCPAQRMAILKGLADEKFAIVSKWDIEPAGTTSYPFSQGVYQMIAGALRLCGAAGPQEVPRLGLVENAVAALNAMVQGWQASGIHVWAEEDCTLFLQPGQVRYLIGAGSPDAATVGSQWVEGALAATAAAGAGQVAVTSAAGMGVGYQVGVWLDAGRTFWATVSAVGGGMLTLSAALPSQATSGARVVAYPAALVRPLRVPGARRYHFAPPGGQAIETPLVPMSRLDYANVPNKTTPGMVTQFFYDPQLGAGVMQVWPAPCDNGCALKFTAQRPLAVFSGLASVPDFPDEWLAAMRWNLAAELWPEFNGAGNTGQYAVLKQEAVARLMTAQAWDREPQSVLFGAGAGPAGRSG
;
A
#
# COMPACT_ATOMS: atom_id res chain seq x y z
N MET A 1 -43.82 -9.74 0.15
CA MET A 1 -43.39 -10.48 -1.05
C MET A 1 -42.49 -11.61 -0.60
N SER A 2 -42.83 -12.85 -0.92
CA SER A 2 -41.99 -14.02 -0.64
C SER A 2 -40.97 -14.18 -1.77
N THR A 3 -39.68 -14.07 -1.45
CA THR A 3 -38.60 -14.44 -2.37
C THR A 3 -38.35 -15.95 -2.29
N SER A 4 -37.69 -16.52 -3.30
CA SER A 4 -37.38 -17.96 -3.37
C SER A 4 -36.40 -18.45 -2.28
N GLY A 5 -35.71 -17.54 -1.58
CA GLY A 5 -34.74 -17.87 -0.53
C GLY A 5 -33.45 -18.52 -1.03
N THR A 6 -33.25 -18.65 -2.35
CA THR A 6 -32.09 -19.31 -2.97
C THR A 6 -31.39 -18.39 -3.96
N ALA A 7 -30.06 -18.43 -3.98
CA ALA A 7 -29.18 -17.68 -4.87
C ALA A 7 -28.05 -18.56 -5.45
N SER A 8 -28.32 -19.86 -5.63
CA SER A 8 -27.34 -20.90 -5.98
C SER A 8 -27.34 -21.27 -7.46
N TRP A 9 -27.56 -20.31 -8.36
CA TRP A 9 -27.63 -20.62 -9.79
C TRP A 9 -26.22 -20.75 -10.37
N ASN A 10 -25.76 -21.98 -10.60
CA ASN A 10 -24.52 -22.26 -11.33
C ASN A 10 -24.77 -23.42 -12.30
N PRO A 11 -25.01 -23.17 -13.60
CA PRO A 11 -25.36 -24.22 -14.55
C PRO A 11 -24.18 -25.14 -14.84
N GLY A 12 -24.49 -26.41 -15.14
CA GLY A 12 -23.48 -27.38 -15.54
C GLY A 12 -22.88 -27.04 -16.90
N THR A 13 -21.70 -27.57 -17.19
CA THR A 13 -20.98 -27.27 -18.43
C THR A 13 -21.78 -27.64 -19.69
N ALA A 14 -22.59 -28.70 -19.62
CA ALA A 14 -23.50 -29.06 -20.71
C ALA A 14 -24.47 -27.93 -21.11
N ASP A 15 -25.00 -27.19 -20.14
CA ASP A 15 -25.93 -26.08 -20.40
C ASP A 15 -25.23 -24.89 -21.06
N ILE A 16 -23.96 -24.66 -20.70
CA ILE A 16 -23.13 -23.59 -21.28
C ILE A 16 -22.80 -23.92 -22.74
N ILE A 17 -22.32 -25.14 -23.01
CA ILE A 17 -21.99 -25.63 -24.37
C ILE A 17 -23.24 -25.65 -25.25
N ASN A 18 -24.34 -26.25 -24.79
CA ASN A 18 -25.60 -26.29 -25.53
C ASN A 18 -26.13 -24.88 -25.80
N GLY A 19 -25.98 -23.96 -24.85
CA GLY A 19 -26.34 -22.57 -25.02
C GLY A 19 -25.50 -21.85 -26.09
N ALA A 20 -24.18 -22.11 -26.14
CA ALA A 20 -23.28 -21.54 -27.14
C ALA A 20 -23.57 -22.07 -28.55
N LEU A 21 -23.77 -23.38 -28.69
CA LEU A 21 -24.13 -24.02 -29.98
C LEU A 21 -25.48 -23.52 -30.52
N ARG A 22 -26.45 -23.24 -29.65
CA ARG A 22 -27.71 -22.59 -30.05
C ARG A 22 -27.52 -21.14 -30.52
N LEU A 23 -26.60 -20.38 -29.90
CA LEU A 23 -26.34 -18.99 -30.28
C LEU A 23 -25.75 -18.87 -31.69
N ILE A 24 -24.86 -19.78 -32.06
CA ILE A 24 -24.29 -19.84 -33.43
C ILE A 24 -25.28 -20.47 -34.43
N GLY A 25 -26.23 -21.27 -33.95
CA GLY A 25 -27.26 -21.93 -34.74
C GLY A 25 -26.87 -23.33 -35.23
N ALA A 26 -25.90 -23.97 -34.57
CA ALA A 26 -25.47 -25.33 -34.86
C ALA A 26 -26.48 -26.38 -34.37
N ILE A 27 -27.24 -26.10 -33.30
CA ILE A 27 -28.29 -26.97 -32.77
C ILE A 27 -29.57 -26.19 -32.47
N ALA A 28 -30.73 -26.86 -32.56
CA ALA A 28 -32.02 -26.31 -32.19
C ALA A 28 -32.33 -26.44 -30.69
N SER A 29 -33.39 -25.77 -30.22
CA SER A 29 -33.86 -25.92 -28.83
C SER A 29 -34.35 -27.34 -28.58
N GLY A 30 -33.75 -28.03 -27.61
CA GLY A 30 -34.09 -29.42 -27.25
C GLY A 30 -33.29 -30.49 -28.00
N GLU A 31 -32.41 -30.08 -28.93
CA GLU A 31 -31.47 -30.96 -29.60
C GLU A 31 -30.19 -31.13 -28.78
N THR A 32 -29.63 -32.35 -28.78
CA THR A 32 -28.39 -32.68 -28.09
C THR A 32 -27.27 -32.81 -29.12
N PRO A 33 -26.14 -32.11 -28.95
CA PRO A 33 -25.03 -32.22 -29.90
C PRO A 33 -24.43 -33.63 -29.91
N PRO A 34 -23.90 -34.09 -31.06
CA PRO A 34 -23.09 -35.29 -31.15
C PRO A 34 -21.91 -35.29 -30.16
N ALA A 35 -21.51 -36.48 -29.68
CA ALA A 35 -20.49 -36.60 -28.63
C ALA A 35 -19.11 -36.03 -29.03
N ASN A 36 -18.74 -36.12 -30.30
CA ASN A 36 -17.51 -35.52 -30.84
C ASN A 36 -17.56 -33.98 -30.80
N GLU A 37 -18.65 -33.38 -31.28
CA GLU A 37 -18.84 -31.92 -31.26
C GLU A 37 -18.88 -31.37 -29.84
N PHE A 38 -19.47 -32.14 -28.91
CA PHE A 38 -19.44 -31.80 -27.49
C PHE A 38 -18.02 -31.81 -26.91
N HIS A 39 -17.19 -32.80 -27.24
CA HIS A 39 -15.80 -32.86 -26.79
C HIS A 39 -14.94 -31.73 -27.38
N ASP A 40 -15.15 -31.38 -28.65
CA ASP A 40 -14.45 -30.28 -29.30
C ASP A 40 -14.84 -28.93 -28.66
N ALA A 41 -16.13 -28.72 -28.42
CA ALA A 41 -16.62 -27.54 -27.70
C ALA A 41 -16.14 -27.47 -26.24
N LEU A 42 -16.00 -28.61 -25.57
CA LEU A 42 -15.42 -28.69 -24.22
C LEU A 42 -13.93 -28.32 -24.22
N ALA A 43 -13.18 -28.76 -25.23
CA ALA A 43 -11.77 -28.37 -25.40
C ALA A 43 -11.64 -26.85 -25.64
N ALA A 44 -12.49 -26.28 -26.50
CA ALA A 44 -12.53 -24.84 -26.74
C ALA A 44 -12.89 -24.05 -25.46
N LEU A 45 -13.85 -24.54 -24.67
CA LEU A 45 -14.23 -23.93 -23.38
C LEU A 45 -13.07 -23.94 -22.38
N ASN A 46 -12.37 -25.07 -22.24
CA ASN A 46 -11.19 -25.15 -21.38
C ASN A 46 -10.09 -24.19 -21.87
N GLY A 47 -9.86 -24.09 -23.18
CA GLY A 47 -8.94 -23.12 -23.77
C GLY A 47 -9.30 -21.67 -23.44
N LEU A 48 -10.58 -21.32 -23.55
CA LEU A 48 -11.11 -19.99 -23.21
C LEU A 48 -10.93 -19.66 -21.72
N ILE A 49 -11.23 -20.60 -20.82
CA ILE A 49 -11.01 -20.44 -19.37
C ILE A 49 -9.53 -20.17 -19.07
N LYS A 50 -8.61 -20.91 -19.72
CA LYS A 50 -7.17 -20.66 -19.56
C LYS A 50 -6.74 -19.31 -20.16
N ALA A 51 -7.35 -18.86 -21.26
CA ALA A 51 -7.07 -17.54 -21.83
C ALA A 51 -7.50 -16.40 -20.89
N TRP A 52 -8.67 -16.52 -20.24
CA TRP A 52 -9.14 -15.55 -19.25
C TRP A 52 -8.30 -15.54 -17.97
N GLN A 53 -7.73 -16.69 -17.61
CA GLN A 53 -6.75 -16.76 -16.53
C GLN A 53 -5.54 -15.85 -16.78
N VAL A 54 -5.13 -15.67 -18.04
CA VAL A 54 -3.98 -14.82 -18.42
C VAL A 54 -4.35 -13.33 -18.47
N SER A 55 -5.60 -12.98 -18.73
CA SER A 55 -6.03 -11.57 -18.82
C SER A 55 -6.06 -10.84 -17.46
N GLY A 56 -5.73 -11.53 -16.36
CA GLY A 56 -5.70 -10.96 -15.01
C GLY A 56 -7.07 -10.89 -14.34
N VAL A 57 -8.08 -11.48 -14.98
CA VAL A 57 -9.47 -11.40 -14.57
C VAL A 57 -9.84 -12.65 -13.76
N HIS A 58 -9.55 -12.65 -12.46
CA HIS A 58 -9.78 -13.77 -11.54
C HIS A 58 -9.56 -13.39 -10.06
N VAL A 59 -10.06 -12.24 -9.59
CA VAL A 59 -9.98 -11.87 -8.15
C VAL A 59 -10.69 -12.89 -7.27
N TRP A 60 -11.76 -13.52 -7.76
CA TRP A 60 -12.46 -14.59 -7.03
C TRP A 60 -11.61 -15.86 -6.81
N THR A 61 -10.47 -15.99 -7.50
CA THR A 61 -9.52 -17.09 -7.27
C THR A 61 -8.40 -16.72 -6.30
N GLN A 62 -8.47 -15.54 -5.66
CA GLN A 62 -7.61 -15.24 -4.52
C GLN A 62 -8.01 -16.09 -3.33
N THR A 63 -7.11 -16.99 -2.94
CA THR A 63 -7.30 -17.87 -1.78
C THR A 63 -6.04 -17.90 -0.93
N GLU A 64 -6.20 -18.38 0.31
CA GLU A 64 -5.09 -18.61 1.22
C GLU A 64 -4.77 -20.10 1.27
N ALA A 65 -3.49 -20.43 1.25
CA ALA A 65 -3.01 -21.78 1.48
C ALA A 65 -1.86 -21.78 2.48
N THR A 66 -1.62 -22.93 3.09
CA THR A 66 -0.59 -23.14 4.11
C THR A 66 0.44 -24.12 3.57
N LEU A 67 1.70 -23.70 3.54
CA LEU A 67 2.88 -24.53 3.24
C LEU A 67 3.52 -24.98 4.56
N PHE A 68 3.74 -26.28 4.71
CA PHE A 68 4.38 -26.86 5.89
C PHE A 68 5.89 -26.98 5.68
N LEU A 69 6.66 -26.48 6.62
CA LEU A 69 8.12 -26.35 6.49
C LEU A 69 8.88 -27.56 7.04
N GLN A 70 10.11 -27.74 6.55
CA GLN A 70 11.08 -28.70 7.05
C GLN A 70 12.34 -27.97 7.51
N PRO A 71 12.93 -28.34 8.67
CA PRO A 71 14.14 -27.72 9.17
C PRO A 71 15.27 -27.74 8.13
N GLY A 72 15.89 -26.59 7.88
CA GLY A 72 17.02 -26.44 6.94
C GLY A 72 16.65 -26.43 5.45
N GLN A 73 15.38 -26.64 5.08
CA GLN A 73 14.92 -26.55 3.69
C GLN A 73 14.49 -25.12 3.35
N GLY A 74 15.23 -24.46 2.46
CA GLY A 74 14.95 -23.08 2.02
C GLY A 74 14.15 -22.95 0.73
N GLN A 75 13.82 -24.05 0.05
CA GLN A 75 13.05 -24.05 -1.20
C GLN A 75 11.98 -25.14 -1.19
N TYR A 76 10.78 -24.78 -1.61
CA TYR A 76 9.61 -25.65 -1.60
C TYR A 76 8.90 -25.58 -2.94
N ALA A 77 8.57 -26.74 -3.52
CA ALA A 77 7.75 -26.85 -4.71
C ALA A 77 6.27 -26.95 -4.32
N ILE A 78 5.41 -26.19 -4.99
CA ILE A 78 3.97 -26.15 -4.73
C ILE A 78 3.24 -26.60 -5.99
N GLY A 79 2.52 -27.72 -5.88
CA GLY A 79 1.73 -28.30 -6.96
C GLY A 79 1.23 -29.71 -6.59
N GLY A 80 0.22 -30.20 -7.32
CA GLY A 80 -0.47 -31.45 -6.98
C GLY A 80 0.39 -32.73 -7.01
N ALA A 81 1.56 -32.68 -7.65
CA ALA A 81 2.54 -33.78 -7.68
C ALA A 81 3.82 -33.47 -6.89
N SER A 82 3.82 -32.40 -6.08
CA SER A 82 4.98 -32.03 -5.27
C SER A 82 5.19 -33.00 -4.11
N ALA A 83 6.45 -33.20 -3.72
CA ALA A 83 6.81 -33.88 -2.48
C ALA A 83 6.66 -32.96 -1.26
N ASP A 84 6.63 -31.64 -1.47
CA ASP A 84 6.39 -30.68 -0.40
C ASP A 84 4.89 -30.52 -0.14
N HIS A 85 4.57 -30.25 1.12
CA HIS A 85 3.20 -30.32 1.62
C HIS A 85 2.61 -28.91 1.75
N ALA A 86 1.67 -28.59 0.86
CA ALA A 86 0.86 -27.37 0.93
C ALA A 86 -0.63 -27.72 0.80
N ALA A 87 -1.50 -27.00 1.51
CA ALA A 87 -2.94 -27.23 1.49
C ALA A 87 -3.73 -25.93 1.68
N GLU A 88 -4.90 -25.84 1.04
CA GLU A 88 -5.85 -24.72 1.23
C GLU A 88 -6.53 -24.78 2.61
N SER A 89 -6.86 -26.00 3.07
CA SER A 89 -7.41 -26.24 4.39
C SER A 89 -6.66 -27.39 5.07
N CYS A 90 -6.40 -27.23 6.35
CA CYS A 90 -5.77 -28.25 7.18
C CYS A 90 -6.41 -28.33 8.56
N VAL A 91 -6.34 -29.50 9.16
CA VAL A 91 -6.76 -29.77 10.54
C VAL A 91 -5.50 -29.93 11.37
N VAL A 92 -5.42 -29.19 12.47
CA VAL A 92 -4.34 -29.29 13.45
C VAL A 92 -4.89 -29.99 14.70
N THR A 93 -4.17 -31.00 15.15
CA THR A 93 -4.45 -31.79 16.37
C THR A 93 -3.12 -32.13 17.03
N ARG A 94 -3.14 -32.97 18.07
CA ARG A 94 -1.93 -33.42 18.76
C ARG A 94 -1.90 -34.93 18.89
N SER A 95 -0.71 -35.52 19.07
CA SER A 95 -0.61 -36.93 19.44
C SER A 95 -1.19 -37.15 20.85
N GLY A 96 -2.01 -38.20 21.00
CA GLY A 96 -2.63 -38.55 22.27
C GLY A 96 -1.67 -39.27 23.24
N ALA A 97 -0.59 -39.83 22.72
CA ALA A 97 0.47 -40.50 23.47
C ALA A 97 1.78 -40.47 22.68
N ALA A 98 2.90 -40.81 23.32
CA ALA A 98 4.18 -40.97 22.64
C ALA A 98 4.11 -42.14 21.65
N VAL A 99 4.71 -41.96 20.48
CA VAL A 99 4.71 -42.91 19.37
C VAL A 99 6.14 -43.33 19.08
N ALA A 100 6.42 -44.62 19.15
CA ALA A 100 7.74 -45.16 18.89
C ALA A 100 8.07 -45.20 17.38
N ALA A 101 9.37 -45.20 17.05
CA ALA A 101 9.81 -45.46 15.70
C ALA A 101 9.30 -46.83 15.19
N GLY A 102 8.91 -46.90 13.92
CA GLY A 102 8.33 -48.06 13.27
C GLY A 102 6.84 -48.26 13.52
N ALA A 103 6.21 -47.51 14.44
CA ALA A 103 4.77 -47.62 14.67
C ALA A 103 3.97 -47.09 13.48
N SER A 104 2.96 -47.85 13.04
CA SER A 104 2.03 -47.50 11.95
C SER A 104 0.68 -46.99 12.45
N VAL A 105 0.49 -46.87 13.77
CA VAL A 105 -0.73 -46.33 14.37
C VAL A 105 -0.36 -45.09 15.19
N LEU A 106 -0.96 -43.97 14.82
CA LEU A 106 -0.83 -42.68 15.50
C LEU A 106 -2.08 -42.42 16.35
N PRO A 107 -1.98 -42.45 17.69
CA PRO A 107 -3.04 -41.94 18.55
C PRO A 107 -3.10 -40.41 18.43
N VAL A 108 -4.27 -39.86 18.12
CA VAL A 108 -4.52 -38.42 18.05
C VAL A 108 -5.47 -37.97 19.16
N ALA A 109 -5.32 -36.75 19.66
CA ALA A 109 -6.20 -36.18 20.68
C ALA A 109 -7.64 -36.00 20.16
N SER A 110 -7.80 -35.67 18.88
CA SER A 110 -9.07 -35.63 18.17
C SER A 110 -8.87 -36.04 16.72
N ALA A 111 -9.75 -36.92 16.22
CA ALA A 111 -9.82 -37.32 14.82
C ALA A 111 -10.86 -36.51 14.02
N ALA A 112 -11.48 -35.50 14.62
CA ALA A 112 -12.47 -34.67 13.95
C ALA A 112 -11.83 -33.94 12.75
N GLY A 113 -12.45 -34.07 11.57
CA GLY A 113 -11.95 -33.45 10.33
C GLY A 113 -10.85 -34.23 9.61
N LEU A 114 -10.34 -35.33 10.17
CA LEU A 114 -9.44 -36.26 9.47
C LEU A 114 -10.23 -37.14 8.49
N ALA A 115 -9.65 -37.40 7.32
CA ALA A 115 -10.29 -38.22 6.29
C ALA A 115 -9.35 -39.33 5.79
N VAL A 116 -9.90 -40.53 5.57
CA VAL A 116 -9.18 -41.63 4.93
C VAL A 116 -8.79 -41.24 3.51
N GLY A 117 -7.56 -41.53 3.10
CA GLY A 117 -6.98 -41.11 1.83
C GLY A 117 -6.30 -39.74 1.85
N GLY A 118 -6.44 -38.98 2.94
CA GLY A 118 -5.74 -37.70 3.13
C GLY A 118 -4.26 -37.86 3.54
N CYS A 119 -3.55 -36.75 3.58
CA CYS A 119 -2.19 -36.66 4.08
C CYS A 119 -2.18 -36.30 5.58
N ILE A 120 -1.21 -36.82 6.32
CA ILE A 120 -1.00 -36.53 7.73
C ILE A 120 0.49 -36.34 8.03
N GLY A 121 0.81 -35.24 8.70
CA GLY A 121 2.14 -34.85 9.15
C GLY A 121 2.23 -34.93 10.67
N VAL A 122 3.32 -35.49 11.20
CA VAL A 122 3.59 -35.57 12.64
C VAL A 122 4.96 -34.97 12.94
N ALA A 123 5.03 -34.02 13.86
CA ALA A 123 6.30 -33.48 14.34
C ALA A 123 7.06 -34.54 15.16
N LEU A 124 8.30 -34.83 14.76
CA LEU A 124 9.17 -35.81 15.41
C LEU A 124 10.01 -35.15 16.50
N ASP A 125 10.48 -35.93 17.48
CA ASP A 125 11.32 -35.41 18.57
C ASP A 125 12.66 -34.82 18.08
N GLY A 126 13.09 -35.24 16.89
CA GLY A 126 14.30 -34.72 16.23
C GLY A 126 14.11 -33.37 15.52
N GLY A 127 12.90 -32.80 15.50
CA GLY A 127 12.60 -31.51 14.85
C GLY A 127 11.87 -31.53 13.49
N PRO A 128 12.04 -32.52 12.57
CA PRO A 128 11.35 -32.52 11.29
C PRO A 128 9.91 -33.04 11.39
N VAL A 129 9.10 -32.77 10.36
CA VAL A 129 7.74 -33.30 10.23
C VAL A 129 7.76 -34.51 9.32
N PHE A 130 7.29 -35.66 9.82
CA PHE A 130 7.10 -36.86 9.01
C PHE A 130 5.71 -36.88 8.38
N TRP A 131 5.66 -37.05 7.06
CA TRP A 131 4.41 -37.11 6.30
C TRP A 131 4.08 -38.53 5.85
N SER A 132 2.80 -38.90 5.97
CA SER A 132 2.26 -40.20 5.56
C SER A 132 0.82 -40.05 5.03
N GLY A 133 0.31 -41.11 4.40
CA GLY A 133 -1.11 -41.21 4.02
C GLY A 133 -1.95 -41.84 5.13
N ILE A 134 -3.22 -41.45 5.24
CA ILE A 134 -4.17 -42.06 6.18
C ILE A 134 -4.84 -43.27 5.52
N VAL A 135 -4.63 -44.46 6.08
CA VAL A 135 -5.20 -45.72 5.60
C VAL A 135 -6.54 -46.03 6.25
N ALA A 136 -6.66 -45.79 7.57
CA ALA A 136 -7.88 -46.04 8.32
C ALA A 136 -7.95 -45.15 9.56
N ILE A 137 -9.17 -44.88 10.03
CA ILE A 137 -9.43 -44.13 11.27
C ILE A 137 -10.38 -44.96 12.12
N ALA A 138 -9.97 -45.27 13.34
CA ALA A 138 -10.77 -46.02 14.32
C ALA A 138 -10.78 -45.25 15.65
N GLY A 139 -11.85 -44.48 15.90
CA GLY A 139 -11.90 -43.58 17.04
C GLY A 139 -10.76 -42.56 17.00
N ALA A 140 -9.91 -42.55 18.02
CA ALA A 140 -8.75 -41.68 18.14
C ALA A 140 -7.44 -42.29 17.59
N ALA A 141 -7.50 -43.46 16.97
CA ALA A 141 -6.35 -44.13 16.36
C ALA A 141 -6.36 -43.98 14.84
N VAL A 142 -5.30 -43.40 14.28
CA VAL A 142 -5.12 -43.20 12.85
C VAL A 142 -4.05 -44.17 12.35
N THR A 143 -4.41 -45.04 11.40
CA THR A 143 -3.47 -45.98 10.77
C THR A 143 -2.80 -45.30 9.59
N LEU A 144 -1.46 -45.26 9.62
CA LEU A 144 -0.59 -44.63 8.63
C LEU A 144 -0.19 -45.62 7.53
N ALA A 145 0.05 -45.12 6.33
CA ALA A 145 0.56 -45.91 5.21
C ALA A 145 2.02 -46.37 5.41
N GLY A 146 2.80 -45.61 6.18
CA GLY A 146 4.17 -45.95 6.56
C GLY A 146 4.42 -45.67 8.03
N GLY A 147 5.24 -46.51 8.68
CA GLY A 147 5.61 -46.33 10.08
C GLY A 147 6.53 -45.12 10.29
N LEU A 148 6.49 -44.54 11.50
CA LEU A 148 7.31 -43.38 11.83
C LEU A 148 8.83 -43.71 11.73
N PRO A 149 9.66 -42.85 11.12
CA PRO A 149 11.09 -43.10 11.00
C PRO A 149 11.86 -42.86 12.31
N SER A 150 11.32 -42.04 13.21
CA SER A 150 11.87 -41.75 14.54
C SER A 150 10.72 -41.51 15.54
N PRO A 151 10.96 -41.49 16.86
CA PRO A 151 9.87 -41.30 17.82
C PRO A 151 9.27 -39.89 17.76
N ALA A 152 8.00 -39.80 18.15
CA ALA A 152 7.28 -38.56 18.41
C ALA A 152 6.75 -38.56 19.85
N GLY A 153 7.03 -37.50 20.59
CA GLY A 153 6.60 -37.33 21.97
C GLY A 153 5.08 -37.28 22.12
N ALA A 154 4.63 -37.44 23.36
CA ALA A 154 3.22 -37.23 23.70
C ALA A 154 2.86 -35.74 23.53
N GLY A 155 1.74 -35.44 22.90
CA GLY A 155 1.34 -34.07 22.59
C GLY A 155 2.06 -33.44 21.39
N ALA A 156 2.81 -34.22 20.61
CA ALA A 156 3.43 -33.75 19.37
C ALA A 156 2.39 -33.17 18.41
N LEU A 157 2.77 -32.11 17.69
CA LEU A 157 1.91 -31.47 16.70
C LEU A 157 1.58 -32.46 15.56
N VAL A 158 0.30 -32.57 15.22
CA VAL A 158 -0.20 -33.40 14.12
C VAL A 158 -1.04 -32.53 13.21
N VAL A 159 -0.74 -32.55 11.91
CA VAL A 159 -1.48 -31.80 10.91
C VAL A 159 -1.99 -32.75 9.84
N SER A 160 -3.19 -32.52 9.32
CA SER A 160 -3.73 -33.30 8.21
C SER A 160 -4.47 -32.43 7.23
N TYR A 161 -4.49 -32.86 5.96
CA TYR A 161 -5.26 -32.23 4.90
C TYR A 161 -5.72 -33.29 3.88
N ALA A 162 -6.80 -33.00 3.16
CA ALA A 162 -7.41 -33.96 2.24
C ALA A 162 -6.68 -34.06 0.90
N ALA A 163 -6.30 -32.92 0.30
CA ALA A 163 -5.65 -32.87 -1.01
C ALA A 163 -4.53 -31.82 -1.05
N PRO A 164 -3.44 -32.05 -1.81
CA PRO A 164 -2.38 -31.07 -1.97
C PRO A 164 -2.86 -29.86 -2.75
N PHE A 165 -2.30 -28.69 -2.44
CA PHE A 165 -2.64 -27.43 -3.11
C PHE A 165 -2.14 -27.42 -4.55
N ALA A 166 -2.97 -26.88 -5.46
CA ALA A 166 -2.59 -26.70 -6.85
C ALA A 166 -1.48 -25.65 -6.97
N ARG A 167 -0.71 -25.70 -8.08
CA ARG A 167 0.35 -24.73 -8.33
C ARG A 167 -0.22 -23.31 -8.37
N PRO A 168 0.24 -22.36 -7.53
CA PRO A 168 -0.19 -20.97 -7.60
C PRO A 168 0.26 -20.28 -8.89
N LEU A 169 -0.53 -19.34 -9.41
CA LEU A 169 -0.08 -18.49 -10.53
C LEU A 169 0.83 -17.37 -10.02
N ARG A 170 0.43 -16.80 -8.88
CA ARG A 170 1.11 -15.68 -8.23
C ARG A 170 0.85 -15.74 -6.73
N VAL A 171 1.87 -15.42 -5.95
CA VAL A 171 1.75 -15.21 -4.49
C VAL A 171 1.79 -13.70 -4.24
N THR A 172 0.74 -13.15 -3.64
CA THR A 172 0.58 -11.70 -3.38
C THR A 172 1.07 -11.30 -1.99
N GLY A 173 0.94 -12.20 -1.01
CA GLY A 173 1.41 -11.99 0.36
C GLY A 173 1.71 -13.31 1.05
N ALA A 174 2.55 -13.27 2.08
CA ALA A 174 2.86 -14.44 2.90
C ALA A 174 3.16 -14.03 4.35
N ARG A 175 2.88 -14.94 5.28
CA ARG A 175 3.18 -14.81 6.70
C ARG A 175 3.66 -16.14 7.27
N ALA A 176 4.65 -16.10 8.15
CA ALA A 176 5.01 -17.24 8.97
C ALA A 176 3.96 -17.41 10.06
N VAL A 177 3.51 -18.63 10.29
CA VAL A 177 2.52 -18.99 11.30
C VAL A 177 3.14 -20.06 12.19
N ASP A 178 3.18 -19.79 13.48
CA ASP A 178 3.46 -20.82 14.48
C ASP A 178 2.20 -21.66 14.67
N LEU A 179 2.25 -22.93 14.31
CA LEU A 179 1.09 -23.83 14.36
C LEU A 179 0.66 -24.19 15.80
N ASP A 180 1.50 -23.91 16.81
CA ASP A 180 1.19 -24.18 18.21
C ASP A 180 0.50 -22.99 18.88
N THR A 181 1.01 -21.78 18.64
CA THR A 181 0.51 -20.54 19.26
C THR A 181 -0.48 -19.77 18.38
N GLY A 182 -0.49 -20.03 17.07
CA GLY A 182 -1.28 -19.30 16.08
C GLY A 182 -0.77 -17.89 15.78
N VAL A 183 0.42 -17.53 16.29
CA VAL A 183 1.01 -16.21 16.06
C VAL A 183 1.45 -16.10 14.60
N GLU A 184 1.00 -15.03 13.93
CA GLU A 184 1.35 -14.75 12.54
C GLU A 184 2.37 -13.60 12.46
N THR A 185 3.44 -13.78 11.69
CA THR A 185 4.46 -12.77 11.40
C THR A 185 4.56 -12.53 9.89
N PRO A 186 4.40 -11.28 9.40
CA PRO A 186 4.45 -11.01 7.97
C PRO A 186 5.83 -11.30 7.38
N LEU A 187 5.87 -11.88 6.18
CA LEU A 187 7.10 -12.08 5.41
C LEU A 187 7.27 -10.98 4.38
N ILE A 188 8.51 -10.57 4.16
CA ILE A 188 8.85 -9.54 3.18
C ILE A 188 9.08 -10.19 1.79
N PRO A 189 8.37 -9.76 0.74
CA PRO A 189 8.60 -10.26 -0.62
C PRO A 189 9.94 -9.75 -1.16
N MET A 190 10.65 -10.60 -1.90
CA MET A 190 11.92 -10.28 -2.57
C MET A 190 11.85 -10.50 -4.08
N SER A 191 12.70 -9.79 -4.81
CA SER A 191 12.93 -10.06 -6.23
C SER A 191 13.84 -11.28 -6.43
N ARG A 192 13.80 -11.87 -7.64
CA ARG A 192 14.69 -12.97 -8.03
C ARG A 192 16.17 -12.62 -7.82
N LEU A 193 16.56 -11.39 -8.18
CA LEU A 193 17.96 -10.93 -8.11
C LEU A 193 18.41 -10.71 -6.66
N ASP A 194 17.57 -10.11 -5.83
CA ASP A 194 17.90 -9.87 -4.43
C ASP A 194 18.03 -11.19 -3.68
N TYR A 195 17.13 -12.15 -3.92
CA TYR A 195 17.23 -13.50 -3.36
C TYR A 195 18.49 -14.23 -3.88
N ALA A 196 18.87 -14.03 -5.15
CA ALA A 196 20.08 -14.61 -5.71
C ALA A 196 21.35 -14.10 -4.99
N ASN A 197 21.39 -12.83 -4.62
CA ASN A 197 22.52 -12.16 -3.97
C ASN A 197 22.69 -12.48 -2.47
N LEU A 198 21.70 -13.13 -1.83
CA LEU A 198 21.83 -13.56 -0.44
C LEU A 198 22.86 -14.68 -0.27
N SER A 199 23.65 -14.63 0.80
CA SER A 199 24.54 -15.72 1.23
C SER A 199 23.91 -16.54 2.36
N GLY A 200 24.25 -17.83 2.47
CA GLY A 200 23.81 -18.66 3.61
C GLY A 200 22.37 -19.18 3.53
N LYS A 201 21.85 -19.41 2.31
CA LYS A 201 20.44 -19.77 2.05
C LYS A 201 19.99 -21.11 2.63
N THR A 202 20.92 -21.98 2.98
CA THR A 202 20.67 -23.30 3.58
C THR A 202 20.99 -23.33 5.07
N VAL A 203 21.43 -22.21 5.65
CA VAL A 203 21.78 -22.13 7.06
C VAL A 203 20.50 -21.97 7.86
N GLN A 204 20.31 -22.88 8.82
CA GLN A 204 19.18 -22.89 9.75
C GLN A 204 19.34 -21.74 10.75
N ASN A 205 18.66 -20.62 10.52
CA ASN A 205 18.91 -19.37 11.25
C ASN A 205 17.61 -18.66 11.68
N GLY A 206 16.74 -19.39 12.39
CA GLY A 206 15.49 -18.85 12.94
C GLY A 206 14.28 -18.94 11.99
N PRO A 207 13.15 -18.33 12.36
CA PRO A 207 11.95 -18.33 11.52
C PRO A 207 12.19 -17.56 10.21
N PRO A 208 11.61 -17.98 9.08
CA PRO A 208 11.68 -17.23 7.84
C PRO A 208 11.17 -15.80 8.03
N SER A 209 11.82 -14.84 7.35
CA SER A 209 11.44 -13.42 7.36
C SER A 209 11.18 -12.86 5.96
N GLN A 210 11.69 -13.55 4.93
CA GLN A 210 11.68 -13.11 3.54
C GLN A 210 11.29 -14.28 2.63
N TYR A 211 10.64 -13.98 1.50
CA TYR A 211 10.28 -14.99 0.51
C TYR A 211 10.40 -14.50 -0.94
N PHE A 212 10.61 -15.45 -1.85
CA PHE A 212 10.57 -15.25 -3.30
C PHE A 212 9.78 -16.39 -3.95
N TYR A 213 8.90 -16.07 -4.89
CA TYR A 213 8.09 -17.06 -5.62
C TYR A 213 8.43 -17.08 -7.11
N ASP A 214 8.73 -18.27 -7.65
CA ASP A 214 9.00 -18.51 -9.07
C ASP A 214 7.98 -19.49 -9.67
N PRO A 215 7.08 -19.06 -10.56
CA PRO A 215 6.08 -19.94 -11.16
C PRO A 215 6.68 -20.82 -12.28
N GLN A 216 7.25 -21.99 -11.96
CA GLN A 216 7.77 -22.95 -12.95
C GLN A 216 6.66 -23.83 -13.55
N LEU A 217 6.85 -24.35 -14.77
CA LEU A 217 5.78 -25.02 -15.55
C LEU A 217 5.07 -26.18 -14.80
N GLY A 218 5.81 -27.03 -14.08
CA GLY A 218 5.26 -28.18 -13.35
C GLY A 218 4.84 -27.92 -11.91
N ALA A 219 5.55 -27.04 -11.19
CA ALA A 219 5.27 -26.67 -9.79
C ALA A 219 5.79 -25.25 -9.52
N GLY A 220 5.14 -24.48 -8.65
CA GLY A 220 5.65 -23.18 -8.23
C GLY A 220 6.74 -23.33 -7.17
N VAL A 221 7.86 -22.63 -7.28
CA VAL A 221 8.93 -22.71 -6.28
C VAL A 221 8.85 -21.52 -5.34
N LEU A 222 8.51 -21.77 -4.07
CA LEU A 222 8.59 -20.79 -3.00
C LEU A 222 9.92 -20.93 -2.27
N SER A 223 10.75 -19.90 -2.33
CA SER A 223 12.04 -19.83 -1.66
C SER A 223 11.94 -18.94 -0.43
N LEU A 224 12.50 -19.37 0.70
CA LEU A 224 12.41 -18.72 2.00
C LEU A 224 13.80 -18.33 2.51
N PHE A 225 13.89 -17.21 3.25
CA PHE A 225 15.11 -16.81 3.94
C PHE A 225 14.81 -16.17 5.31
N PRO A 226 15.56 -16.52 6.37
CA PRO A 226 16.49 -17.65 6.46
C PRO A 226 15.78 -19.01 6.30
N ALA A 227 16.56 -20.10 6.16
CA ALA A 227 15.98 -21.44 6.17
C ALA A 227 15.40 -21.75 7.57
N PRO A 228 14.21 -22.36 7.65
CA PRO A 228 13.47 -22.53 8.89
C PRO A 228 14.21 -23.42 9.88
N SER A 229 14.09 -23.08 11.17
CA SER A 229 14.74 -23.77 12.28
C SER A 229 13.99 -24.96 12.86
N ASP A 230 12.71 -25.11 12.52
CA ASP A 230 11.84 -26.17 13.02
C ASP A 230 10.77 -26.48 11.98
N GLY A 231 10.06 -27.59 12.20
CA GLY A 231 8.86 -27.94 11.44
C GLY A 231 7.55 -27.50 12.11
N LEU A 232 7.61 -26.68 13.17
CA LEU A 232 6.43 -26.14 13.86
C LEU A 232 5.92 -24.86 13.17
N THR A 233 6.80 -24.17 12.47
CA THR A 233 6.48 -23.01 11.66
C THR A 233 5.94 -23.44 10.29
N ALA A 234 4.81 -22.87 9.88
CA ALA A 234 4.27 -22.96 8.53
C ALA A 234 4.29 -21.59 7.84
N VAL A 235 4.15 -21.56 6.52
CA VAL A 235 3.95 -20.31 5.77
C VAL A 235 2.53 -20.29 5.24
N LYS A 236 1.73 -19.35 5.71
CA LYS A 236 0.41 -19.06 5.14
C LYS A 236 0.56 -17.98 4.08
N PHE A 237 0.14 -18.27 2.86
CA PHE A 237 0.32 -17.39 1.72
C PHE A 237 -1.00 -17.12 1.00
N THR A 238 -1.17 -15.87 0.58
CA THR A 238 -2.28 -15.42 -0.25
C THR A 238 -1.84 -15.52 -1.70
N CYS A 239 -2.63 -16.20 -2.53
CA CYS A 239 -2.26 -16.45 -3.91
C CYS A 239 -3.46 -16.50 -4.85
N GLN A 240 -3.17 -16.37 -6.13
CA GLN A 240 -4.12 -16.65 -7.21
C GLN A 240 -3.99 -18.13 -7.58
N ARG A 241 -5.02 -18.92 -7.28
CA ARG A 241 -5.08 -20.32 -7.74
C ARG A 241 -5.46 -20.37 -9.23
N PRO A 242 -5.00 -21.39 -9.98
CA PRO A 242 -5.42 -21.60 -11.36
C PRO A 242 -6.93 -21.91 -11.41
N LEU A 243 -7.57 -21.47 -12.50
CA LEU A 243 -8.95 -21.84 -12.78
C LEU A 243 -8.99 -23.33 -13.10
N GLN A 244 -9.89 -24.06 -12.46
CA GLN A 244 -10.06 -25.49 -12.71
C GLN A 244 -10.59 -25.72 -14.13
N ASP A 245 -10.05 -26.76 -14.76
CA ASP A 245 -10.60 -27.29 -16.01
C ASP A 245 -11.87 -28.09 -15.75
N VAL A 246 -12.68 -28.22 -16.81
CA VAL A 246 -13.86 -29.07 -16.79
C VAL A 246 -13.52 -30.39 -17.49
N ASP A 247 -13.61 -31.48 -16.73
CA ASP A 247 -13.35 -32.87 -17.16
C ASP A 247 -14.65 -33.68 -17.38
N THR A 248 -15.81 -33.22 -16.89
CA THR A 248 -17.11 -33.88 -17.16
C THR A 248 -18.25 -32.91 -17.42
N ALA A 249 -19.28 -33.37 -18.14
CA ALA A 249 -20.46 -32.57 -18.47
C ALA A 249 -21.28 -32.10 -17.26
N ALA A 250 -21.15 -32.79 -16.11
CA ALA A 250 -21.84 -32.47 -14.87
C ALA A 250 -21.08 -31.43 -14.02
N HIS A 251 -19.80 -31.21 -14.29
CA HIS A 251 -19.02 -30.22 -13.55
C HIS A 251 -19.41 -28.81 -13.96
N THR A 252 -19.30 -27.90 -13.00
CA THR A 252 -19.57 -26.48 -13.19
C THR A 252 -18.28 -25.76 -13.56
N ALA A 253 -18.41 -24.65 -14.29
CA ALA A 253 -17.25 -23.80 -14.57
C ALA A 253 -16.81 -23.10 -13.27
N ASP A 254 -15.49 -22.99 -13.08
CA ASP A 254 -14.86 -22.39 -11.91
C ASP A 254 -14.87 -20.85 -11.98
N VAL A 255 -16.06 -20.28 -12.17
CA VAL A 255 -16.31 -18.85 -12.27
C VAL A 255 -17.56 -18.47 -11.47
N PRO A 256 -17.67 -17.25 -10.92
CA PRO A 256 -18.87 -16.82 -10.23
C PRO A 256 -20.08 -16.81 -11.19
N GLN A 257 -21.28 -16.98 -10.64
CA GLN A 257 -22.51 -17.11 -11.44
C GLN A 257 -22.73 -15.97 -12.45
N GLU A 258 -22.25 -14.75 -12.15
CA GLU A 258 -22.40 -13.58 -13.02
C GLU A 258 -21.59 -13.69 -14.32
N TRP A 259 -20.52 -14.49 -14.30
CA TRP A 259 -19.63 -14.71 -15.45
C TRP A 259 -20.19 -15.70 -16.46
N VAL A 260 -21.18 -16.50 -16.07
CA VAL A 260 -21.75 -17.57 -16.90
C VAL A 260 -22.30 -17.01 -18.22
N SER A 261 -22.96 -15.85 -18.20
CA SER A 261 -23.44 -15.24 -19.44
C SER A 261 -22.30 -14.72 -20.31
N ALA A 262 -21.20 -14.21 -19.75
CA ALA A 262 -20.06 -13.78 -20.54
C ALA A 262 -19.37 -15.00 -21.18
N LEU A 263 -19.17 -16.06 -20.39
CA LEU A 263 -18.51 -17.30 -20.83
C LEU A 263 -19.26 -17.99 -21.97
N ARG A 264 -20.59 -18.05 -21.88
CA ARG A 264 -21.45 -18.61 -22.93
C ARG A 264 -21.33 -17.88 -24.27
N PHE A 265 -21.31 -16.54 -24.25
CA PHE A 265 -21.22 -15.74 -25.48
C PHE A 265 -19.81 -15.73 -26.05
N ALA A 266 -18.78 -15.72 -25.20
CA ALA A 266 -17.40 -15.84 -25.65
C ALA A 266 -17.13 -17.22 -26.29
N LEU A 267 -17.64 -18.31 -25.69
CA LEU A 267 -17.56 -19.65 -26.31
C LEU A 267 -18.27 -19.69 -27.68
N ALA A 268 -19.42 -19.04 -27.82
CA ALA A 268 -20.12 -18.96 -29.10
C ALA A 268 -19.29 -18.22 -30.17
N VAL A 269 -18.52 -17.20 -29.79
CA VAL A 269 -17.63 -16.47 -30.72
C VAL A 269 -16.43 -17.33 -31.13
N GLU A 270 -15.85 -18.09 -30.20
CA GLU A 270 -14.74 -19.02 -30.48
C GLU A 270 -15.16 -20.16 -31.42
N LEU A 271 -16.36 -20.71 -31.23
CA LEU A 271 -16.88 -21.80 -32.06
C LEU A 271 -17.42 -21.32 -33.43
N ALA A 272 -17.83 -20.05 -33.57
CA ALA A 272 -18.48 -19.55 -34.77
C ALA A 272 -17.74 -19.82 -36.11
N PRO A 273 -16.40 -19.70 -36.20
CA PRO A 273 -15.65 -19.98 -37.43
C PRO A 273 -15.68 -21.45 -37.87
N GLU A 274 -15.95 -22.38 -36.96
CA GLU A 274 -15.94 -23.83 -37.23
C GLU A 274 -17.30 -24.34 -37.76
N TYR A 275 -18.40 -23.62 -37.50
CA TYR A 275 -19.78 -24.05 -37.78
C TYR A 275 -20.46 -23.21 -38.88
N ASP A 276 -19.70 -22.66 -39.83
CA ASP A 276 -20.22 -21.85 -40.97
C ASP A 276 -21.18 -20.72 -40.55
N CYS A 277 -20.93 -20.11 -39.38
CA CYS A 277 -21.79 -19.04 -38.87
C CYS A 277 -21.73 -17.80 -39.79
N PRO A 278 -22.89 -17.22 -40.19
CA PRO A 278 -22.90 -16.03 -41.03
C PRO A 278 -22.11 -14.87 -40.41
N ALA A 279 -21.25 -14.20 -41.19
CA ALA A 279 -20.37 -13.13 -40.70
C ALA A 279 -21.10 -12.01 -39.95
N GLN A 280 -22.33 -11.67 -40.38
CA GLN A 280 -23.17 -10.68 -39.69
C GLN A 280 -23.62 -11.16 -38.30
N ARG A 281 -23.97 -12.45 -38.15
CA ARG A 281 -24.33 -13.04 -36.86
C ARG A 281 -23.12 -13.08 -35.92
N MET A 282 -21.96 -13.50 -36.43
CA MET A 282 -20.71 -13.52 -35.67
C MET A 282 -20.34 -12.13 -35.14
N ALA A 283 -20.46 -11.07 -35.96
CA ALA A 283 -20.18 -9.70 -35.54
C ALA A 283 -21.10 -9.22 -34.39
N ILE A 284 -22.38 -9.59 -34.43
CA ILE A 284 -23.35 -9.28 -33.35
C ILE A 284 -22.99 -10.04 -32.08
N LEU A 285 -22.70 -11.34 -32.19
CA LEU A 285 -22.31 -12.17 -31.05
C LEU A 285 -21.04 -11.65 -30.38
N LYS A 286 -20.06 -11.20 -31.17
CA LYS A 286 -18.84 -10.57 -30.66
C LYS A 286 -19.15 -9.29 -29.89
N GLY A 287 -19.95 -8.38 -30.44
CA GLY A 287 -20.34 -7.15 -29.74
C GLY A 287 -21.02 -7.42 -28.39
N LEU A 288 -21.91 -8.43 -28.33
CA LEU A 288 -22.57 -8.84 -27.09
C LEU A 288 -21.63 -9.54 -26.11
N ALA A 289 -20.65 -10.31 -26.60
CA ALA A 289 -19.62 -10.93 -25.76
C ALA A 289 -18.72 -9.87 -25.11
N ASP A 290 -18.27 -8.88 -25.88
CA ASP A 290 -17.44 -7.76 -25.40
C ASP A 290 -18.17 -6.92 -24.34
N GLU A 291 -19.46 -6.60 -24.57
CA GLU A 291 -20.28 -5.87 -23.60
C GLU A 291 -20.43 -6.65 -22.29
N LYS A 292 -20.77 -7.94 -22.38
CA LYS A 292 -20.95 -8.80 -21.20
C LYS A 292 -19.66 -8.95 -20.42
N PHE A 293 -18.54 -9.15 -21.10
CA PHE A 293 -17.21 -9.21 -20.47
C PHE A 293 -16.83 -7.89 -19.79
N ALA A 294 -17.09 -6.74 -20.43
CA ALA A 294 -16.80 -5.42 -19.88
C ALA A 294 -17.62 -5.08 -18.63
N ILE A 295 -18.82 -5.65 -18.48
CA ILE A 295 -19.63 -5.50 -17.27
C ILE A 295 -19.01 -6.30 -16.14
N VAL A 296 -18.72 -7.59 -16.35
CA VAL A 296 -18.24 -8.47 -15.28
C VAL A 296 -16.80 -8.16 -14.86
N SER A 297 -15.93 -7.73 -15.78
CA SER A 297 -14.54 -7.37 -15.46
C SER A 297 -14.41 -6.15 -14.56
N LYS A 298 -15.39 -5.24 -14.54
CA LYS A 298 -15.41 -4.10 -13.61
C LYS A 298 -15.66 -4.52 -12.16
N TRP A 299 -16.33 -5.65 -11.94
CA TRP A 299 -16.55 -6.22 -10.62
C TRP A 299 -15.33 -6.99 -10.11
N ASP A 300 -14.41 -7.34 -11.01
CA ASP A 300 -13.20 -8.12 -10.74
C ASP A 300 -11.98 -7.25 -10.40
N ILE A 301 -12.22 -6.06 -9.87
CA ILE A 301 -11.16 -5.18 -9.39
C ILE A 301 -11.17 -5.30 -7.87
N GLU A 302 -10.09 -5.81 -7.28
CA GLU A 302 -9.91 -5.65 -5.84
C GLU A 302 -9.89 -4.14 -5.54
N PRO A 303 -10.66 -3.66 -4.55
CA PRO A 303 -10.44 -2.33 -4.03
C PRO A 303 -9.08 -2.34 -3.33
N ALA A 304 -8.01 -2.20 -4.12
CA ALA A 304 -6.73 -1.83 -3.60
C ALA A 304 -6.92 -0.48 -2.88
N GLY A 305 -6.34 -0.35 -1.68
CA GLY A 305 -6.01 0.96 -1.15
C GLY A 305 -5.11 1.63 -2.17
N THR A 306 -5.71 2.38 -3.09
CA THR A 306 -5.06 2.75 -4.33
C THR A 306 -4.25 4.01 -4.05
N THR A 307 -2.99 3.83 -3.66
CA THR A 307 -1.94 4.82 -3.94
C THR A 307 -1.39 4.54 -5.34
N SER A 308 -2.24 4.67 -6.35
CA SER A 308 -1.80 4.97 -7.71
C SER A 308 -2.06 6.45 -7.89
N TYR A 309 -1.04 7.28 -8.06
CA TYR A 309 -1.20 8.64 -8.58
C TYR A 309 -1.46 8.53 -10.09
N PRO A 310 -2.71 8.63 -10.58
CA PRO A 310 -3.04 8.39 -11.97
C PRO A 310 -3.15 9.73 -12.71
N PHE A 311 -2.39 9.91 -13.79
CA PHE A 311 -2.54 11.04 -14.72
C PHE A 311 -2.27 12.43 -14.10
N SER A 312 -0.99 12.80 -13.98
CA SER A 312 -0.61 14.21 -13.83
C SER A 312 -0.48 14.86 -15.22
N GLN A 313 -1.27 15.90 -15.49
CA GLN A 313 -1.16 16.71 -16.70
C GLN A 313 -0.27 17.94 -16.44
N GLY A 314 0.80 18.13 -17.22
CA GLY A 314 1.64 19.33 -17.11
C GLY A 314 0.85 20.63 -17.37
N VAL A 315 1.25 21.73 -16.73
CA VAL A 315 0.55 23.04 -16.77
C VAL A 315 0.19 23.48 -18.19
N TYR A 316 1.07 23.26 -19.17
CA TYR A 316 0.80 23.59 -20.57
C TYR A 316 -0.48 22.95 -21.12
N GLN A 317 -0.68 21.65 -20.87
CA GLN A 317 -1.81 20.91 -21.40
C GLN A 317 -3.13 21.32 -20.72
N MET A 318 -3.06 21.69 -19.44
CA MET A 318 -4.19 22.26 -18.70
C MET A 318 -4.57 23.66 -19.23
N ILE A 319 -3.58 24.53 -19.43
CA ILE A 319 -3.77 25.87 -20.00
C ILE A 319 -4.33 25.79 -21.43
N ALA A 320 -3.76 24.92 -22.27
CA ALA A 320 -4.28 24.70 -23.62
C ALA A 320 -5.73 24.19 -23.58
N GLY A 321 -6.05 23.31 -22.63
CA GLY A 321 -7.41 22.85 -22.38
C GLY A 321 -8.37 23.96 -21.93
N ALA A 322 -7.92 24.92 -21.12
CA ALA A 322 -8.71 26.05 -20.64
C ALA A 322 -8.91 27.13 -21.72
N LEU A 323 -7.87 27.44 -22.50
CA LEU A 323 -7.94 28.37 -23.63
C LEU A 323 -8.90 27.88 -24.73
N ARG A 324 -8.99 26.56 -24.94
CA ARG A 324 -10.01 25.95 -25.82
C ARG A 324 -11.42 26.08 -25.25
N LEU A 325 -11.59 25.93 -23.94
CA LEU A 325 -12.90 26.06 -23.28
C LEU A 325 -13.43 27.50 -23.31
N CYS A 326 -12.56 28.50 -23.15
CA CYS A 326 -12.96 29.92 -23.21
C CYS A 326 -13.08 30.45 -24.66
N GLY A 327 -12.67 29.67 -25.66
CA GLY A 327 -12.74 30.02 -27.08
C GLY A 327 -11.58 30.88 -27.59
N ALA A 328 -10.52 31.05 -26.80
CA ALA A 328 -9.34 31.82 -27.18
C ALA A 328 -8.36 31.05 -28.10
N ALA A 329 -8.52 29.73 -28.21
CA ALA A 329 -7.76 28.87 -29.13
C ALA A 329 -8.64 27.79 -29.75
N GLY A 330 -8.42 27.46 -31.02
CA GLY A 330 -9.16 26.39 -31.71
C GLY A 330 -8.88 24.98 -31.16
N PRO A 331 -9.75 23.98 -31.43
CA PRO A 331 -9.61 22.61 -30.92
C PRO A 331 -8.30 21.90 -31.30
N GLN A 332 -7.70 22.31 -32.43
CA GLN A 332 -6.43 21.77 -32.97
C GLN A 332 -5.32 22.83 -33.02
N GLU A 333 -5.59 24.05 -32.54
CA GLU A 333 -4.61 25.13 -32.57
C GLU A 333 -3.63 25.01 -31.40
N VAL A 334 -2.36 25.29 -31.69
CA VAL A 334 -1.31 25.48 -30.67
C VAL A 334 -1.45 26.92 -30.15
N PRO A 335 -1.79 27.14 -28.87
CA PRO A 335 -1.99 28.48 -28.34
C PRO A 335 -0.74 29.35 -28.49
N ARG A 336 -0.93 30.61 -28.88
CA ARG A 336 0.18 31.58 -29.01
C ARG A 336 0.85 31.84 -27.66
N LEU A 337 2.16 32.08 -27.68
CA LEU A 337 2.96 32.23 -26.45
C LEU A 337 2.42 33.30 -25.48
N GLY A 338 2.02 34.47 -25.99
CA GLY A 338 1.46 35.54 -25.14
C GLY A 338 0.14 35.18 -24.44
N LEU A 339 -0.70 34.31 -25.03
CA LEU A 339 -1.92 33.80 -24.38
C LEU A 339 -1.57 32.85 -23.23
N VAL A 340 -0.52 32.05 -23.44
CA VAL A 340 -0.04 31.09 -22.45
C VAL A 340 0.61 31.83 -21.26
N GLU A 341 1.37 32.88 -21.50
CA GLU A 341 1.99 33.70 -20.44
C GLU A 341 0.95 34.38 -19.54
N ASN A 342 -0.08 35.01 -20.12
CA ASN A 342 -1.18 35.59 -19.35
C ASN A 342 -1.97 34.52 -18.59
N ALA A 343 -2.22 33.36 -19.21
CA ALA A 343 -2.91 32.25 -18.57
C ALA A 343 -2.14 31.65 -17.39
N VAL A 344 -0.80 31.59 -17.45
CA VAL A 344 0.03 31.17 -16.31
C VAL A 344 -0.11 32.16 -15.14
N ALA A 345 -0.10 33.47 -15.42
CA ALA A 345 -0.26 34.49 -14.39
C ALA A 345 -1.64 34.41 -13.71
N ALA A 346 -2.71 34.28 -14.50
CA ALA A 346 -4.08 34.09 -14.00
C ALA A 346 -4.23 32.79 -13.20
N LEU A 347 -3.63 31.68 -13.65
CA LEU A 347 -3.63 30.41 -12.94
C LEU A 347 -2.95 30.52 -11.57
N ASN A 348 -1.79 31.16 -11.50
CA ASN A 348 -1.11 31.41 -10.22
C ASN A 348 -1.97 32.28 -9.29
N ALA A 349 -2.58 33.36 -9.80
CA ALA A 349 -3.45 34.21 -9.01
C ALA A 349 -4.69 33.47 -8.47
N MET A 350 -5.33 32.65 -9.32
CA MET A 350 -6.48 31.82 -8.95
C MET A 350 -6.14 30.83 -7.83
N VAL A 351 -5.02 30.10 -7.97
CA VAL A 351 -4.56 29.13 -6.96
C VAL A 351 -4.25 29.81 -5.62
N GLN A 352 -3.63 31.00 -5.65
CA GLN A 352 -3.40 31.77 -4.43
C GLN A 352 -4.71 32.27 -3.79
N GLY A 353 -5.73 32.59 -4.60
CA GLY A 353 -7.08 32.90 -4.12
C GLY A 353 -7.76 31.70 -3.44
N TRP A 354 -7.59 30.49 -4.00
CA TRP A 354 -8.10 29.25 -3.41
C TRP A 354 -7.40 28.87 -2.11
N GLN A 355 -6.09 29.08 -2.02
CA GLN A 355 -5.34 28.93 -0.78
C GLN A 355 -5.90 29.84 0.33
N ALA A 356 -6.32 31.06 -0.02
CA ALA A 356 -6.90 32.00 0.93
C ALA A 356 -8.31 31.60 1.41
N SER A 357 -9.06 30.81 0.63
CA SER A 357 -10.40 30.35 1.02
C SER A 357 -10.39 29.16 1.99
N GLY A 358 -9.22 28.58 2.28
CA GLY A 358 -9.07 27.49 3.23
C GLY A 358 -9.11 26.09 2.61
N ILE A 359 -8.82 25.98 1.31
CA ILE A 359 -8.65 24.70 0.62
C ILE A 359 -7.22 24.18 0.90
N HIS A 360 -7.03 23.14 1.71
CA HIS A 360 -5.66 22.78 2.17
C HIS A 360 -5.43 21.42 2.85
N VAL A 361 -6.38 20.46 2.92
CA VAL A 361 -6.18 19.25 3.75
C VAL A 361 -5.00 18.40 3.28
N TRP A 362 -4.74 18.29 1.97
CA TRP A 362 -3.57 17.57 1.45
C TRP A 362 -2.25 18.36 1.57
N ALA A 363 -2.31 19.64 1.91
CA ALA A 363 -1.16 20.50 2.14
C ALA A 363 -0.78 20.58 3.63
N GLU A 364 -1.34 19.69 4.47
CA GLU A 364 -0.92 19.52 5.86
C GLU A 364 0.22 18.51 5.95
N GLU A 365 1.34 18.94 6.53
CA GLU A 365 2.51 18.10 6.72
C GLU A 365 2.98 18.12 8.17
N ASP A 366 3.37 16.96 8.68
CA ASP A 366 4.03 16.86 9.97
C ASP A 366 5.46 17.41 9.85
N CYS A 367 5.79 18.37 10.72
CA CYS A 367 7.04 19.11 10.75
C CYS A 367 7.72 18.97 12.11
N THR A 368 9.03 19.19 12.14
CA THR A 368 9.85 19.19 13.37
C THR A 368 10.63 20.49 13.47
N LEU A 369 10.49 21.20 14.60
CA LEU A 369 11.32 22.34 15.00
C LEU A 369 12.19 21.92 16.19
N PHE A 370 13.51 22.04 16.06
CA PHE A 370 14.45 21.67 17.11
C PHE A 370 14.57 22.82 18.13
N LEU A 371 14.28 22.54 19.40
CA LEU A 371 14.27 23.56 20.44
C LEU A 371 15.67 23.78 21.03
N GLN A 372 15.91 25.00 21.48
CA GLN A 372 17.13 25.40 22.16
C GLN A 372 16.81 25.90 23.58
N PRO A 373 17.63 25.56 24.58
CA PRO A 373 17.41 26.01 25.94
C PRO A 373 17.40 27.54 26.04
N GLY A 374 16.36 28.06 26.69
CA GLY A 374 16.11 29.49 26.88
C GLY A 374 15.55 30.24 25.66
N GLN A 375 15.47 29.60 24.48
CA GLN A 375 14.92 30.24 23.29
C GLN A 375 13.40 30.06 23.23
N VAL A 376 12.69 31.19 23.24
CA VAL A 376 11.21 31.25 23.24
C VAL A 376 10.61 31.61 21.89
N ARG A 377 11.42 32.16 20.99
CA ARG A 377 11.01 32.66 19.67
C ARG A 377 11.86 31.99 18.61
N TYR A 378 11.19 31.37 17.64
CA TYR A 378 11.78 30.68 16.52
C TYR A 378 11.20 31.24 15.22
N LEU A 379 12.05 31.39 14.21
CA LEU A 379 11.68 31.77 12.86
C LEU A 379 11.54 30.51 12.00
N ILE A 380 10.55 30.47 11.12
CA ILE A 380 10.28 29.34 10.22
C ILE A 380 10.15 29.89 8.80
N GLY A 381 11.02 29.44 7.91
CA GLY A 381 11.03 29.85 6.52
C GLY A 381 12.42 29.71 5.88
N ALA A 382 12.47 29.92 4.56
CA ALA A 382 13.72 29.87 3.80
C ALA A 382 14.72 30.92 4.36
N GLY A 383 15.91 30.47 4.74
CA GLY A 383 16.95 31.32 5.34
C GLY A 383 16.76 31.64 6.82
N SER A 384 15.82 30.95 7.50
CA SER A 384 15.72 31.04 8.96
C SER A 384 17.01 30.56 9.64
N PRO A 385 17.47 31.23 10.72
CA PRO A 385 18.56 30.73 11.55
C PRO A 385 18.14 29.53 12.42
N ASP A 386 16.83 29.29 12.57
CA ASP A 386 16.29 28.24 13.41
C ASP A 386 16.04 26.96 12.63
N ALA A 387 16.39 25.83 13.24
CA ALA A 387 16.35 24.54 12.61
C ALA A 387 14.94 23.94 12.64
N ALA A 388 14.26 23.99 11.49
CA ALA A 388 12.98 23.33 11.26
C ALA A 388 12.98 22.61 9.92
N THR A 389 12.34 21.44 9.84
CA THR A 389 12.22 20.64 8.62
C THR A 389 10.95 19.80 8.63
N VAL A 390 10.64 19.15 7.50
CA VAL A 390 9.54 18.18 7.40
C VAL A 390 9.90 16.95 8.24
N GLY A 391 8.94 16.43 9.00
CA GLY A 391 9.15 15.41 10.02
C GLY A 391 9.71 14.09 9.50
N SER A 392 9.50 13.78 8.23
CA SER A 392 10.02 12.58 7.54
C SER A 392 11.42 12.75 6.93
N GLN A 393 11.96 13.98 6.88
CA GLN A 393 13.19 14.29 6.13
C GLN A 393 14.46 14.27 6.97
N TRP A 394 14.36 14.29 8.29
CA TRP A 394 15.53 14.27 9.17
C TRP A 394 15.90 12.85 9.58
N VAL A 395 17.20 12.61 9.70
CA VAL A 395 17.77 11.37 10.20
C VAL A 395 18.53 11.62 11.50
N GLU A 396 18.55 10.62 12.37
CA GLU A 396 19.27 10.66 13.65
C GLU A 396 20.45 9.70 13.62
N GLY A 397 21.56 10.11 14.22
CA GLY A 397 22.72 9.29 14.52
C GLY A 397 23.39 9.74 15.82
N ALA A 398 24.56 9.18 16.08
CA ALA A 398 25.39 9.53 17.22
C ALA A 398 26.85 9.72 16.80
N LEU A 399 27.60 10.48 17.59
CA LEU A 399 29.04 10.57 17.42
C LEU A 399 29.72 9.23 17.74
N ALA A 400 30.60 8.77 16.85
CA ALA A 400 31.42 7.58 17.07
C ALA A 400 32.63 7.87 17.97
N ALA A 401 33.07 9.13 18.03
CA ALA A 401 34.19 9.57 18.86
C ALA A 401 33.95 11.00 19.38
N THR A 402 34.57 11.33 20.52
CA THR A 402 34.51 12.67 21.09
C THR A 402 35.13 13.69 20.14
N ALA A 403 34.40 14.76 19.84
CA ALA A 403 34.85 15.87 19.03
C ALA A 403 35.12 17.10 19.92
N ALA A 404 36.36 17.58 19.94
CA ALA A 404 36.78 18.72 20.74
C ALA A 404 36.29 20.06 20.16
N ALA A 405 36.36 21.13 20.97
CA ALA A 405 36.16 22.49 20.47
C ALA A 405 37.17 22.78 19.34
N GLY A 406 36.70 23.41 18.26
CA GLY A 406 37.49 23.68 17.05
C GLY A 406 37.53 22.53 16.04
N ALA A 407 36.90 21.38 16.31
CA ALA A 407 36.81 20.30 15.33
C ALA A 407 35.97 20.71 14.11
N GLY A 408 36.58 20.69 12.91
CA GLY A 408 35.90 20.90 11.63
C GLY A 408 35.34 19.62 11.00
N GLN A 409 35.61 18.47 11.59
CA GLN A 409 35.09 17.16 11.18
C GLN A 409 34.61 16.39 12.41
N VAL A 410 33.52 15.66 12.25
CA VAL A 410 32.92 14.84 13.30
C VAL A 410 32.72 13.41 12.80
N ALA A 411 33.13 12.43 13.61
CA ALA A 411 32.94 11.02 13.31
C ALA A 411 31.54 10.58 13.76
N VAL A 412 30.75 9.98 12.87
CA VAL A 412 29.41 9.47 13.17
C VAL A 412 29.38 7.94 13.12
N THR A 413 28.53 7.32 13.93
CA THR A 413 28.34 5.86 13.95
C THR A 413 27.80 5.31 12.62
N SER A 414 27.00 6.12 11.92
CA SER A 414 26.55 5.88 10.55
C SER A 414 26.33 7.22 9.85
N ALA A 415 26.83 7.34 8.62
CA ALA A 415 26.55 8.49 7.74
C ALA A 415 25.37 8.21 6.78
N ALA A 416 24.66 7.08 6.94
CA ALA A 416 23.52 6.75 6.11
C ALA A 416 22.42 7.82 6.26
N GLY A 417 21.94 8.35 5.13
CA GLY A 417 20.95 9.43 5.11
C GLY A 417 21.49 10.83 5.42
N MET A 418 22.81 11.00 5.57
CA MET A 418 23.45 12.31 5.77
C MET A 418 24.23 12.70 4.51
N GLY A 419 23.70 13.65 3.74
CA GLY A 419 24.28 14.09 2.46
C GLY A 419 25.06 15.40 2.53
N VAL A 420 25.86 15.67 1.50
CA VAL A 420 26.48 17.00 1.29
C VAL A 420 25.38 18.04 1.06
N GLY A 421 25.52 19.22 1.66
CA GLY A 421 24.55 20.31 1.62
C GLY A 421 23.46 20.21 2.70
N TYR A 422 23.39 19.13 3.47
CA TYR A 422 22.39 18.95 4.52
C TYR A 422 22.70 19.88 5.70
N GLN A 423 21.65 20.34 6.39
CA GLN A 423 21.79 20.95 7.70
C GLN A 423 22.10 19.84 8.71
N VAL A 424 23.04 20.07 9.61
CA VAL A 424 23.46 19.12 10.65
C VAL A 424 23.47 19.79 12.02
N GLY A 425 22.85 19.13 12.99
CA GLY A 425 22.78 19.53 14.39
C GLY A 425 23.57 18.58 15.26
N VAL A 426 24.53 19.10 16.04
CA VAL A 426 25.35 18.32 16.98
C VAL A 426 25.06 18.79 18.41
N TRP A 427 24.72 17.84 19.29
CA TRP A 427 24.47 18.12 20.70
C TRP A 427 25.80 18.26 21.43
N LEU A 428 26.02 19.42 22.04
CA LEU A 428 27.27 19.75 22.73
C LEU A 428 27.15 19.46 24.23
N ASP A 429 28.27 19.18 24.87
CA ASP A 429 28.36 18.94 26.32
C ASP A 429 27.96 20.20 27.12
N ALA A 430 28.00 21.37 26.48
CA ALA A 430 27.54 22.65 27.04
C ALA A 430 26.00 22.78 27.13
N GLY A 431 25.23 21.73 26.79
CA GLY A 431 23.78 21.72 26.87
C GLY A 431 23.08 22.53 25.78
N ARG A 432 23.72 22.72 24.62
CA ARG A 432 23.15 23.40 23.44
C ARG A 432 23.35 22.57 22.19
N THR A 433 22.53 22.81 21.19
CA THR A 433 22.69 22.19 19.87
C THR A 433 23.39 23.16 18.92
N PHE A 434 24.46 22.72 18.27
CA PHE A 434 25.17 23.49 17.25
C PHE A 434 24.72 23.09 15.86
N TRP A 435 24.35 24.07 15.05
CA TRP A 435 23.88 23.89 13.68
C TRP A 435 24.93 24.37 12.67
N ALA A 436 25.21 23.53 11.67
CA ALA A 436 26.11 23.82 10.56
C ALA A 436 25.60 23.10 9.29
N THR A 437 26.30 23.25 8.16
CA THR A 437 26.02 22.46 6.95
C THR A 437 27.11 21.42 6.69
N VAL A 438 26.72 20.29 6.13
CA VAL A 438 27.64 19.22 5.73
C VAL A 438 28.34 19.64 4.43
N SER A 439 29.64 19.87 4.51
CA SER A 439 30.47 20.30 3.38
C SER A 439 31.07 19.12 2.60
N ALA A 440 31.30 17.98 3.27
CA ALA A 440 31.75 16.74 2.65
C ALA A 440 31.41 15.54 3.54
N VAL A 441 31.26 14.36 2.94
CA VAL A 441 31.01 13.08 3.64
C VAL A 441 32.02 12.05 3.13
N GLY A 442 32.70 11.35 4.04
CA GLY A 442 33.64 10.30 3.67
C GLY A 442 34.18 9.51 4.86
N GLY A 443 34.29 8.19 4.73
CA GLY A 443 34.91 7.33 5.76
C GLY A 443 34.25 7.40 7.15
N GLY A 444 32.94 7.63 7.23
CA GLY A 444 32.22 7.81 8.51
C GLY A 444 32.42 9.19 9.16
N MET A 445 33.05 10.13 8.46
CA MET A 445 33.25 11.51 8.89
C MET A 445 32.30 12.45 8.15
N LEU A 446 31.75 13.41 8.88
CA LEU A 446 31.07 14.58 8.34
C LEU A 446 31.99 15.79 8.47
N THR A 447 32.28 16.46 7.36
CA THR A 447 32.99 17.74 7.37
C THR A 447 31.98 18.87 7.52
N LEU A 448 32.14 19.71 8.53
CA LEU A 448 31.22 20.79 8.86
C LEU A 448 31.65 22.10 8.18
N SER A 449 30.68 22.93 7.80
CA SER A 449 30.94 24.27 7.26
C SER A 449 31.54 25.24 8.28
N ALA A 450 31.37 24.93 9.58
CA ALA A 450 31.92 25.68 10.69
C ALA A 450 32.36 24.71 11.79
N ALA A 451 33.49 25.00 12.44
CA ALA A 451 34.03 24.17 13.50
C ALA A 451 33.18 24.22 14.78
N LEU A 452 33.18 23.12 15.56
CA LEU A 452 32.41 23.04 16.80
C LEU A 452 32.84 24.13 17.80
N PRO A 453 31.90 24.89 18.41
CA PRO A 453 32.23 25.94 19.36
C PRO A 453 32.60 25.40 20.75
N SER A 454 32.17 24.19 21.10
CA SER A 454 32.59 23.47 22.32
C SER A 454 32.61 21.96 22.06
N GLN A 455 33.10 21.18 23.03
CA GLN A 455 33.17 19.73 22.93
C GLN A 455 31.78 19.07 22.80
N ALA A 456 31.75 17.96 22.06
CA ALA A 456 30.67 16.97 22.06
C ALA A 456 31.26 15.56 22.31
N THR A 457 30.83 14.91 23.37
CA THR A 457 31.34 13.58 23.77
C THR A 457 30.85 12.47 22.83
N SER A 458 31.62 11.38 22.71
CA SER A 458 31.18 10.17 22.00
C SER A 458 29.79 9.72 22.46
N GLY A 459 28.94 9.31 21.52
CA GLY A 459 27.53 9.01 21.75
C GLY A 459 26.60 10.23 21.76
N ALA A 460 27.12 11.46 21.65
CA ALA A 460 26.28 12.65 21.51
C ALA A 460 25.42 12.56 20.24
N ARG A 461 24.18 13.05 20.35
CA ARG A 461 23.18 13.02 19.27
C ARG A 461 23.63 13.90 18.11
N VAL A 462 23.45 13.38 16.90
CA VAL A 462 23.62 14.10 15.65
C VAL A 462 22.35 13.95 14.82
N VAL A 463 21.83 15.06 14.31
CA VAL A 463 20.69 15.05 13.38
C VAL A 463 21.10 15.70 12.08
N ALA A 464 20.64 15.18 10.95
CA ALA A 464 20.82 15.83 9.65
C ALA A 464 19.53 15.84 8.82
N TYR A 465 19.33 16.88 8.01
CA TYR A 465 18.20 16.97 7.08
C TYR A 465 18.52 17.78 5.82
N PRO A 466 17.89 17.46 4.67
CA PRO A 466 18.23 18.04 3.37
C PRO A 466 17.76 19.49 3.18
N ALA A 467 16.60 19.86 3.73
CA ALA A 467 15.96 21.14 3.45
C ALA A 467 15.32 21.76 4.69
N ALA A 468 15.47 23.08 4.82
CA ALA A 468 14.76 23.86 5.84
C ALA A 468 13.28 23.98 5.47
N LEU A 469 12.43 24.06 6.49
CA LEU A 469 10.99 24.16 6.33
C LEU A 469 10.58 25.46 5.64
N VAL A 470 9.70 25.37 4.64
CA VAL A 470 9.05 26.52 4.01
C VAL A 470 8.09 27.16 5.01
N ARG A 471 7.95 28.50 4.99
CA ARG A 471 7.08 29.24 5.90
C ARG A 471 5.65 28.67 5.88
N PRO A 472 5.12 28.14 7.00
CA PRO A 472 3.74 27.67 7.04
C PRO A 472 2.72 28.82 6.91
N LEU A 473 1.49 28.48 6.53
CA LEU A 473 0.35 29.40 6.59
C LEU A 473 -0.34 29.34 7.94
N ARG A 474 -0.47 28.12 8.49
CA ARG A 474 -1.08 27.84 9.79
C ARG A 474 -0.41 26.65 10.45
N VAL A 475 -0.55 26.58 11.77
CA VAL A 475 -0.14 25.44 12.60
C VAL A 475 -1.32 25.08 13.51
N PRO A 476 -2.20 24.13 13.10
CA PRO A 476 -3.38 23.76 13.89
C PRO A 476 -3.04 23.07 15.22
N GLY A 477 -1.94 22.33 15.28
CA GLY A 477 -1.58 21.54 16.46
C GLY A 477 -0.08 21.29 16.57
N ALA A 478 0.37 21.09 17.81
CA ALA A 478 1.75 20.72 18.10
C ALA A 478 1.84 19.79 19.31
N ARG A 479 2.93 19.02 19.34
CA ARG A 479 3.32 18.10 20.40
C ARG A 479 4.79 18.33 20.70
N ARG A 480 5.13 18.33 21.99
CA ARG A 480 6.53 18.26 22.42
C ARG A 480 7.00 16.84 22.22
N TYR A 481 8.05 16.68 21.44
CA TYR A 481 8.76 15.43 21.20
C TYR A 481 10.00 15.41 22.08
N HIS A 482 9.96 14.62 23.16
CA HIS A 482 11.15 14.33 23.95
C HIS A 482 11.90 13.19 23.27
N PHE A 483 13.15 13.46 22.91
CA PHE A 483 14.00 12.51 22.23
C PHE A 483 14.19 11.21 23.04
N ALA A 484 14.36 10.09 22.35
CA ALA A 484 14.59 8.81 23.01
C ALA A 484 15.92 8.85 23.81
N PRO A 485 15.94 8.46 25.09
CA PRO A 485 17.19 8.23 25.81
C PRO A 485 17.86 6.95 25.26
N PRO A 486 19.17 6.74 25.50
CA PRO A 486 19.86 5.52 25.08
C PRO A 486 19.12 4.26 25.59
N GLY A 487 18.63 3.43 24.67
CA GLY A 487 17.87 2.21 24.99
C GLY A 487 16.40 2.42 25.42
N GLY A 488 15.88 3.65 25.34
CA GLY A 488 14.48 3.97 25.63
C GLY A 488 13.67 4.36 24.39
N GLN A 489 12.44 4.80 24.61
CA GLN A 489 11.51 5.25 23.58
C GLN A 489 11.36 6.78 23.63
N ALA A 490 11.07 7.39 22.48
CA ALA A 490 10.72 8.80 22.43
C ALA A 490 9.31 9.02 23.02
N ILE A 491 9.09 10.19 23.63
CA ILE A 491 7.81 10.53 24.27
C ILE A 491 7.22 11.75 23.58
N GLU A 492 5.97 11.65 23.13
CA GLU A 492 5.21 12.76 22.57
C GLU A 492 4.15 13.24 23.56
N THR A 493 4.14 14.53 23.87
CA THR A 493 3.16 15.16 24.75
C THR A 493 2.42 16.27 24.00
N PRO A 494 1.08 16.27 23.92
CA PRO A 494 0.33 17.32 23.24
C PRO A 494 0.56 18.68 23.91
N LEU A 495 0.56 19.73 23.10
CA LEU A 495 0.68 21.11 23.57
C LEU A 495 -0.62 21.87 23.34
N VAL A 496 -0.85 22.88 24.18
CA VAL A 496 -2.03 23.73 24.06
C VAL A 496 -1.71 24.92 23.15
N PRO A 497 -2.46 25.13 22.06
CA PRO A 497 -2.32 26.32 21.23
C PRO A 497 -2.84 27.56 21.99
N MET A 498 -2.10 28.67 21.90
CA MET A 498 -2.47 29.96 22.46
C MET A 498 -2.87 30.95 21.35
N SER A 499 -3.75 31.89 21.68
CA SER A 499 -3.97 33.06 20.84
C SER A 499 -2.83 34.07 20.98
N ARG A 500 -2.73 35.02 20.05
CA ARG A 500 -1.78 36.14 20.13
C ARG A 500 -1.93 36.93 21.44
N LEU A 501 -3.16 37.15 21.88
CA LEU A 501 -3.45 37.91 23.10
C LEU A 501 -3.05 37.13 24.35
N ASP A 502 -3.37 35.83 24.39
CA ASP A 502 -3.01 34.98 25.52
C ASP A 502 -1.49 34.90 25.67
N TYR A 503 -0.77 34.66 24.57
CA TYR A 503 0.69 34.67 24.59
C TYR A 503 1.25 36.04 25.01
N ALA A 504 0.63 37.15 24.59
CA ALA A 504 1.05 38.49 24.99
C ALA A 504 0.96 38.69 26.51
N ASN A 505 -0.10 38.17 27.14
CA ASN A 505 -0.40 38.28 28.56
C ASN A 505 0.44 37.36 29.46
N VAL A 506 1.16 36.38 28.91
CA VAL A 506 2.05 35.52 29.69
C VAL A 506 3.18 36.34 30.34
N PRO A 507 3.27 36.39 31.69
CA PRO A 507 4.38 37.03 32.37
C PRO A 507 5.64 36.14 32.33
N ASN A 508 6.82 36.76 32.40
CA ASN A 508 8.12 36.06 32.52
C ASN A 508 8.33 34.96 31.47
N LYS A 509 8.16 35.30 30.19
CA LYS A 509 8.21 34.36 29.05
C LYS A 509 9.49 33.54 28.96
N THR A 510 10.62 34.10 29.41
CA THR A 510 11.94 33.46 29.39
C THR A 510 12.21 32.52 30.56
N THR A 511 11.23 32.29 31.45
CA THR A 511 11.39 31.36 32.58
C THR A 511 11.63 29.94 32.06
N PRO A 512 12.77 29.29 32.40
CA PRO A 512 13.04 27.91 31.98
C PRO A 512 12.02 26.93 32.53
N GLY A 513 11.59 25.99 31.69
CA GLY A 513 10.67 24.92 32.04
C GLY A 513 10.38 24.00 30.87
N MET A 514 9.50 23.03 31.11
CA MET A 514 8.99 22.16 30.07
C MET A 514 7.98 22.92 29.20
N VAL A 515 8.18 22.94 27.88
CA VAL A 515 7.22 23.55 26.94
C VAL A 515 5.88 22.83 27.03
N THR A 516 4.81 23.56 27.30
CA THR A 516 3.43 23.05 27.39
C THR A 516 2.48 23.75 26.42
N GLN A 517 2.88 24.90 25.88
CA GLN A 517 2.04 25.76 25.07
C GLN A 517 2.82 26.41 23.94
N PHE A 518 2.13 26.75 22.86
CA PHE A 518 2.73 27.41 21.70
C PHE A 518 1.78 28.42 21.05
N PHE A 519 2.35 29.38 20.31
CA PHE A 519 1.63 30.33 19.48
C PHE A 519 2.39 30.50 18.16
N TYR A 520 1.66 30.53 17.04
CA TYR A 520 2.22 30.70 15.70
C TYR A 520 1.70 31.98 15.04
N ASP A 521 2.60 32.81 14.53
CA ASP A 521 2.30 34.03 13.78
C ASP A 521 2.92 33.94 12.37
N PRO A 522 2.13 33.82 11.29
CA PRO A 522 2.67 33.52 9.96
C PRO A 522 3.59 34.60 9.39
N GLN A 523 3.37 35.89 9.69
CA GLN A 523 4.14 37.05 9.18
C GLN A 523 4.36 37.03 7.65
N LEU A 524 4.98 38.07 7.07
CA LEU A 524 5.21 38.12 5.62
C LEU A 524 6.49 37.36 5.20
N GLY A 525 7.60 37.62 5.92
CA GLY A 525 8.93 37.07 5.59
C GLY A 525 9.14 35.65 6.12
N ALA A 526 9.11 35.47 7.43
CA ALA A 526 9.26 34.19 8.11
C ALA A 526 8.22 34.05 9.21
N GLY A 527 7.65 32.86 9.34
CA GLY A 527 6.70 32.53 10.39
C GLY A 527 7.39 32.56 11.74
N VAL A 528 6.70 33.07 12.76
CA VAL A 528 7.24 33.19 14.11
C VAL A 528 6.52 32.16 14.97
N MET A 529 7.24 31.11 15.36
CA MET A 529 6.79 30.14 16.35
C MET A 529 7.27 30.58 17.73
N GLN A 530 6.34 30.68 18.66
CA GLN A 530 6.60 31.06 20.04
C GLN A 530 6.19 29.93 20.96
N VAL A 531 7.05 29.60 21.92
CA VAL A 531 6.81 28.52 22.89
C VAL A 531 6.79 29.07 24.30
N TRP A 532 6.06 28.40 25.19
CA TRP A 532 6.07 28.69 26.61
C TRP A 532 5.82 27.41 27.44
N PRO A 533 6.43 27.28 28.64
CA PRO A 533 7.63 27.97 29.16
C PRO A 533 8.85 27.93 28.22
N ALA A 534 9.91 28.68 28.53
CA ALA A 534 11.15 28.61 27.75
C ALA A 534 11.79 27.22 27.92
N PRO A 535 12.25 26.54 26.86
CA PRO A 535 12.84 25.21 26.99
C PRO A 535 13.96 25.18 28.02
N CYS A 536 13.91 24.25 28.98
CA CYS A 536 14.94 24.11 30.01
C CYS A 536 16.21 23.40 29.52
N ASP A 537 16.10 22.61 28.44
CA ASP A 537 17.16 21.81 27.85
C ASP A 537 17.02 21.74 26.32
N ASN A 538 17.97 21.07 25.67
CA ASN A 538 17.95 20.73 24.24
C ASN A 538 17.48 19.28 23.99
N GLY A 539 16.88 18.61 24.98
CA GLY A 539 16.39 17.23 24.90
C GLY A 539 15.02 17.09 24.23
N CYS A 540 14.43 18.20 23.78
CA CYS A 540 13.11 18.24 23.16
C CYS A 540 13.13 18.90 21.78
N ALA A 541 12.21 18.48 20.93
CA ALA A 541 11.78 19.18 19.73
C ALA A 541 10.28 19.47 19.80
N LEU A 542 9.81 20.36 18.95
CA LEU A 542 8.40 20.61 18.70
C LEU A 542 8.02 19.90 17.40
N LYS A 543 7.22 18.84 17.48
CA LYS A 543 6.55 18.27 16.30
C LYS A 543 5.22 18.98 16.11
N PHE A 544 4.91 19.44 14.90
CA PHE A 544 3.68 20.18 14.65
C PHE A 544 3.17 19.91 13.26
N THR A 545 1.85 19.91 13.11
CA THR A 545 1.20 19.84 11.81
C THR A 545 1.18 21.24 11.24
N ALA A 546 1.68 21.42 10.02
CA ALA A 546 1.76 22.72 9.38
C ALA A 546 1.05 22.68 8.03
N GLN A 547 0.23 23.69 7.76
CA GLN A 547 -0.31 23.93 6.43
C GLN A 547 0.77 24.65 5.63
N ARG A 548 1.37 23.97 4.64
CA ARG A 548 2.35 24.60 3.75
C ARG A 548 1.65 25.43 2.67
N PRO A 549 2.28 26.50 2.16
CA PRO A 549 1.77 27.19 0.98
C PRO A 549 1.79 26.25 -0.23
N LEU A 550 0.79 26.42 -1.10
CA LEU A 550 0.72 25.75 -2.39
C LEU A 550 1.82 26.29 -3.30
N ALA A 551 2.53 25.38 -3.97
CA ALA A 551 3.62 25.75 -4.85
C ALA A 551 3.13 26.63 -6.02
N VAL A 552 3.91 27.66 -6.34
CA VAL A 552 3.70 28.49 -7.53
C VAL A 552 4.23 27.75 -8.76
N PHE A 553 3.53 27.86 -9.88
CA PHE A 553 3.99 27.28 -11.14
C PHE A 553 5.20 28.04 -11.68
N SER A 554 6.38 27.43 -11.62
CA SER A 554 7.64 28.02 -12.07
C SER A 554 7.91 27.87 -13.58
N GLY A 555 7.10 27.09 -14.29
CA GLY A 555 7.19 26.91 -15.73
C GLY A 555 6.07 26.02 -16.31
N LEU A 556 6.04 25.89 -17.63
CA LEU A 556 4.97 25.16 -18.36
C LEU A 556 5.04 23.63 -18.20
N ALA A 557 6.19 23.12 -17.79
CA ALA A 557 6.41 21.72 -17.45
C ALA A 557 6.16 21.43 -15.96
N SER A 558 5.89 22.45 -15.13
CA SER A 558 5.55 22.25 -13.73
C SER A 558 4.29 21.39 -13.62
N VAL A 559 4.24 20.54 -12.60
CA VAL A 559 3.07 19.75 -12.25
C VAL A 559 2.35 20.47 -11.11
N PRO A 560 1.01 20.59 -11.15
CA PRO A 560 0.24 21.10 -10.03
C PRO A 560 0.47 20.32 -8.75
N ASP A 561 0.67 21.07 -7.69
CA ASP A 561 0.78 20.60 -6.31
C ASP A 561 -0.62 20.36 -5.71
N PHE A 562 -1.39 19.53 -6.41
CA PHE A 562 -2.79 19.22 -6.17
C PHE A 562 -3.03 17.73 -6.47
N PRO A 563 -3.94 17.05 -5.75
CA PRO A 563 -4.41 15.73 -6.14
C PRO A 563 -5.05 15.75 -7.54
N ASP A 564 -5.00 14.64 -8.26
CA ASP A 564 -5.41 14.57 -9.66
C ASP A 564 -6.91 14.89 -9.86
N GLU A 565 -7.74 14.70 -8.84
CA GLU A 565 -9.17 15.04 -8.82
C GLU A 565 -9.43 16.55 -8.99
N TRP A 566 -8.45 17.39 -8.64
CA TRP A 566 -8.54 18.84 -8.75
C TRP A 566 -8.27 19.36 -10.16
N LEU A 567 -7.69 18.55 -11.06
CA LEU A 567 -7.29 18.97 -12.40
C LEU A 567 -8.48 19.49 -13.23
N ALA A 568 -9.64 18.85 -13.10
CA ALA A 568 -10.86 19.32 -13.75
C ALA A 568 -11.31 20.68 -13.18
N ALA A 569 -11.35 20.82 -11.85
CA ALA A 569 -11.72 22.08 -11.21
C ALA A 569 -10.77 23.21 -11.65
N MET A 570 -9.46 22.97 -11.66
CA MET A 570 -8.45 23.93 -12.10
C MET A 570 -8.66 24.35 -13.56
N ARG A 571 -8.87 23.40 -14.47
CA ARG A 571 -9.08 23.69 -15.90
C ARG A 571 -10.34 24.54 -16.15
N TRP A 572 -11.45 24.19 -15.52
CA TRP A 572 -12.73 24.89 -15.74
C TRP A 572 -12.77 26.27 -15.09
N ASN A 573 -12.21 26.42 -13.89
CA ASN A 573 -12.14 27.73 -13.24
C ASN A 573 -11.13 28.66 -13.92
N LEU A 574 -9.99 28.14 -14.40
CA LEU A 574 -9.07 28.92 -15.21
C LEU A 574 -9.75 29.44 -16.49
N ALA A 575 -10.55 28.60 -17.16
CA ALA A 575 -11.30 29.05 -18.34
C ALA A 575 -12.30 30.18 -18.00
N ALA A 576 -12.83 30.21 -16.78
CA ALA A 576 -13.78 31.23 -16.31
C ALA A 576 -13.08 32.56 -16.02
N GLU A 577 -11.89 32.51 -15.44
CA GLU A 577 -11.03 33.67 -15.19
C GLU A 577 -10.51 34.29 -16.50
N LEU A 578 -10.17 33.47 -17.49
CA LEU A 578 -9.61 33.94 -18.78
C LEU A 578 -10.68 34.50 -19.73
N TRP A 579 -11.95 34.11 -19.58
CA TRP A 579 -13.00 34.48 -20.54
C TRP A 579 -13.22 35.99 -20.67
N PRO A 580 -13.29 36.79 -19.58
CA PRO A 580 -13.44 38.25 -19.70
C PRO A 580 -12.30 38.93 -20.44
N GLU A 581 -11.06 38.44 -20.29
CA GLU A 581 -9.87 39.02 -20.92
C GLU A 581 -9.83 38.74 -22.44
N PHE A 582 -10.15 37.52 -22.87
CA PHE A 582 -10.02 37.12 -24.27
C PHE A 582 -11.31 37.12 -25.08
N ASN A 583 -12.47 37.11 -24.42
CA ASN A 583 -13.77 36.94 -25.05
C ASN A 583 -14.88 37.78 -24.38
N GLY A 584 -14.51 38.80 -23.58
CA GLY A 584 -15.43 39.61 -22.76
C GLY A 584 -16.54 40.36 -23.51
N ALA A 585 -16.46 40.43 -24.85
CA ALA A 585 -17.49 41.00 -25.73
C ALA A 585 -18.36 39.93 -26.46
N GLY A 586 -18.14 38.64 -26.18
CA GLY A 586 -18.80 37.50 -26.83
C GLY A 586 -20.13 37.06 -26.21
N ASN A 587 -20.55 35.82 -26.51
CA ASN A 587 -21.82 35.22 -26.07
C ASN A 587 -21.90 35.08 -24.54
N THR A 588 -22.57 36.02 -23.87
CA THR A 588 -22.76 36.04 -22.41
C THR A 588 -23.42 34.76 -21.85
N GLY A 589 -24.19 34.04 -22.68
CA GLY A 589 -24.77 32.75 -22.33
C GLY A 589 -23.71 31.65 -22.15
N GLN A 590 -22.65 31.65 -22.97
CA GLN A 590 -21.53 30.71 -22.81
C GLN A 590 -20.77 30.98 -21.50
N TYR A 591 -20.58 32.25 -21.13
CA TYR A 591 -19.92 32.61 -19.88
C TYR A 591 -20.72 32.20 -18.64
N ALA A 592 -22.06 32.27 -18.70
CA ALA A 592 -22.92 31.79 -17.62
C ALA A 592 -22.80 30.27 -17.39
N VAL A 593 -22.84 29.48 -18.47
CA VAL A 593 -22.65 28.02 -18.39
C VAL A 593 -21.27 27.67 -17.87
N LEU A 594 -20.24 28.37 -18.36
CA LEU A 594 -18.86 28.10 -17.98
C LEU A 594 -18.62 28.40 -16.48
N LYS A 595 -19.21 29.47 -15.94
CA LYS A 595 -19.18 29.76 -14.49
C LYS A 595 -19.95 28.72 -13.67
N GLN A 596 -21.10 28.27 -14.14
CA GLN A 596 -21.90 27.25 -13.45
C GLN A 596 -21.15 25.92 -13.33
N GLU A 597 -20.55 25.45 -14.43
CA GLU A 597 -19.74 24.22 -14.44
C GLU A 597 -18.46 24.38 -13.61
N ALA A 598 -17.78 25.53 -13.68
CA ALA A 598 -16.58 25.80 -12.90
C ALA A 598 -16.84 25.69 -11.38
N VAL A 599 -17.94 26.28 -10.90
CA VAL A 599 -18.37 26.19 -9.49
C VAL A 599 -18.75 24.75 -9.13
N ALA A 600 -19.47 24.03 -10.00
CA ALA A 600 -19.85 22.64 -9.73
C ALA A 600 -18.62 21.73 -9.56
N ARG A 601 -17.60 21.86 -10.43
CA ARG A 601 -16.36 21.07 -10.32
C ARG A 601 -15.55 21.42 -9.08
N LEU A 602 -15.50 22.69 -8.70
CA LEU A 602 -14.84 23.13 -7.47
C LEU A 602 -15.54 22.58 -6.23
N MET A 603 -16.88 22.62 -6.17
CA MET A 603 -17.67 22.06 -5.07
C MET A 603 -17.45 20.56 -4.90
N THR A 604 -17.39 19.81 -6.02
CA THR A 604 -17.08 18.38 -5.98
C THR A 604 -15.68 18.12 -5.44
N ALA A 605 -14.67 18.89 -5.87
CA ALA A 605 -13.30 18.77 -5.37
C ALA A 605 -13.19 19.11 -3.87
N GLN A 606 -13.89 20.18 -3.44
CA GLN A 606 -13.95 20.59 -2.03
C GLN A 606 -14.65 19.58 -1.11
N ALA A 607 -15.52 18.72 -1.62
CA ALA A 607 -16.16 17.68 -0.81
C ALA A 607 -15.13 16.65 -0.28
N TRP A 608 -14.00 16.48 -0.98
CA TRP A 608 -12.89 15.62 -0.56
C TRP A 608 -11.95 16.29 0.44
N ASP A 609 -11.95 17.62 0.49
CA ASP A 609 -11.09 18.45 1.35
C ASP A 609 -11.64 18.60 2.79
N ARG A 610 -12.45 17.64 3.26
CA ARG A 610 -13.02 17.65 4.61
C ARG A 610 -12.45 16.49 5.41
N GLU A 611 -11.79 16.79 6.52
CA GLU A 611 -11.42 15.76 7.48
C GLU A 611 -12.67 15.09 8.08
N PRO A 612 -12.72 13.76 8.18
CA PRO A 612 -13.72 13.08 9.00
C PRO A 612 -13.42 13.40 10.47
N GLN A 613 -14.07 14.42 11.01
CA GLN A 613 -13.98 14.71 12.44
C GLN A 613 -14.55 13.55 13.26
N SER A 614 -13.83 13.14 14.31
CA SER A 614 -14.41 12.28 15.34
C SER A 614 -15.46 13.07 16.12
N VAL A 615 -16.72 12.62 16.09
CA VAL A 615 -17.80 13.18 16.92
C VAL A 615 -17.62 12.67 18.36
N LEU A 616 -16.55 13.10 19.02
CA LEU A 616 -16.52 13.15 20.48
C LEU A 616 -17.23 14.45 20.87
N PHE A 617 -18.46 14.33 21.34
CA PHE A 617 -19.20 15.42 21.95
C PHE A 617 -18.40 15.99 23.14
N GLY A 618 -17.59 17.01 22.87
CA GLY A 618 -17.18 18.02 23.83
C GLY A 618 -18.08 19.22 23.62
N ALA A 619 -18.88 19.58 24.63
CA ALA A 619 -19.82 20.68 24.55
C ALA A 619 -19.12 21.99 24.12
N GLY A 620 -19.52 22.52 22.95
CA GLY A 620 -19.32 23.94 22.61
C GLY A 620 -18.58 24.24 21.31
N ALA A 621 -19.19 23.94 20.16
CA ALA A 621 -19.19 24.81 18.95
C ALA A 621 -20.05 24.16 17.87
N GLY A 622 -21.32 24.55 17.77
CA GLY A 622 -22.21 24.15 16.68
C GLY A 622 -21.86 24.86 15.36
N PRO A 623 -22.37 24.35 14.22
CA PRO A 623 -22.12 24.92 12.90
C PRO A 623 -22.99 26.17 12.71
N ALA A 624 -22.38 27.34 12.81
CA ALA A 624 -23.02 28.59 12.39
C ALA A 624 -22.40 29.03 11.06
N GLY A 625 -23.21 28.95 10.01
CA GLY A 625 -22.89 29.56 8.73
C GLY A 625 -22.63 31.06 8.85
N ARG A 626 -21.78 31.56 7.96
CA ARG A 626 -21.69 32.99 7.66
C ARG A 626 -21.90 33.19 6.16
N SER A 627 -23.17 33.36 5.80
CA SER A 627 -23.53 34.38 4.83
C SER A 627 -23.48 35.74 5.53
N GLY A 628 -22.82 36.70 4.90
CA GLY A 628 -22.62 38.06 5.37
C GLY A 628 -21.62 38.75 4.47
#